data_AF-A0A4S8MUR6-F1
#
_entry.id   AF-A0A4S8MUR6-F1
#
_cell.length_a   1.000
_cell.length_b   1.000
_cell.length_c   1.000
_cell.angle_alpha   90.00
_cell.angle_beta   90.00
_cell.angle_gamma   90.00
#
_symmetry.space_group_name_H-M   'P 1'
#
loop_
_entity.id
_entity.type
_entity.pdbx_description
1 polymer ?
#
loop_
_entity_poly.entity_id
_entity_poly.type
_entity_poly.pdbx_seq_one_letter_code
_entity_poly.pdbx_strand_id
1 'polypeptide(L)'
;RQASDPPADPPSPSHSPKKPRTVTSSFKRTFRAHDHAGKKLSRCPLCLGIYLHNIKDCQRETLWDNKTPARCKRNARGHLENPDGLEICTNWQTRNGCTHTKHPNMHECS
;
A
#
# COMPACT_ATOMS: atom_id res chain seq x y z
N ARG A 1 -65.99 -3.78 -13.49
CA ARG A 1 -65.46 -4.80 -12.56
C ARG A 1 -64.79 -5.86 -13.43
N GLN A 2 -63.55 -5.64 -13.90
CA GLN A 2 -62.28 -5.99 -13.23
C GLN A 2 -62.21 -7.46 -12.79
N ALA A 3 -61.40 -8.24 -13.51
CA ALA A 3 -60.38 -9.10 -12.92
C ALA A 3 -59.26 -9.23 -13.97
N SER A 4 -58.11 -8.65 -13.65
CA SER A 4 -56.86 -8.75 -14.41
C SER A 4 -56.09 -9.94 -13.87
N ASP A 5 -55.54 -10.78 -14.76
CA ASP A 5 -54.64 -11.88 -14.39
C ASP A 5 -53.39 -11.40 -13.65
N PRO A 6 -52.89 -12.15 -12.66
CA PRO A 6 -51.64 -11.82 -11.96
C PRO A 6 -50.41 -12.19 -12.80
N PRO A 7 -49.30 -11.43 -12.71
CA PRO A 7 -48.04 -11.79 -13.36
C PRO A 7 -47.33 -12.92 -12.60
N ALA A 8 -46.73 -13.84 -13.35
CA ALA A 8 -45.93 -14.95 -12.84
C ALA A 8 -44.63 -14.44 -12.16
N ASP A 9 -44.32 -15.00 -10.99
CA ASP A 9 -43.09 -14.73 -10.24
C ASP A 9 -41.82 -15.20 -10.98
N PRO A 10 -40.68 -14.48 -10.86
CA PRO A 10 -39.39 -14.95 -11.32
C PRO A 10 -38.78 -15.99 -10.34
N PRO A 11 -37.99 -16.97 -10.83
CA PRO A 11 -37.36 -17.96 -9.97
C PRO A 11 -36.20 -17.36 -9.13
N SER A 12 -36.19 -17.71 -7.84
CA SER A 12 -35.13 -17.38 -6.87
C SER A 12 -33.73 -17.87 -7.29
N PRO A 13 -32.65 -17.11 -7.03
CA PRO A 13 -31.30 -17.57 -7.30
C PRO A 13 -30.82 -18.56 -6.23
N SER A 14 -30.55 -19.79 -6.66
CA SER A 14 -29.90 -20.84 -5.88
C SER A 14 -28.45 -20.46 -5.53
N HIS A 15 -28.14 -20.44 -4.23
CA HIS A 15 -26.79 -20.22 -3.71
C HIS A 15 -25.89 -21.41 -4.06
N SER A 16 -25.03 -21.26 -5.07
CA SER A 16 -23.97 -22.22 -5.38
C SER A 16 -22.69 -21.92 -4.58
N PRO A 17 -22.04 -22.91 -3.94
CA PRO A 17 -20.75 -22.73 -3.27
C PRO A 17 -19.64 -22.37 -4.26
N LYS A 18 -18.94 -21.27 -4.02
CA LYS A 18 -17.78 -20.84 -4.82
C LYS A 18 -16.62 -21.82 -4.60
N LYS A 19 -16.31 -22.63 -5.62
CA LYS A 19 -15.09 -23.45 -5.68
C LYS A 19 -13.85 -22.54 -5.62
N PRO A 20 -12.77 -22.95 -4.91
CA PRO A 20 -11.53 -22.19 -4.90
C PRO A 20 -10.90 -22.17 -6.30
N ARG A 21 -10.49 -20.99 -6.72
CA ARG A 21 -9.89 -20.70 -8.01
C ARG A 21 -8.41 -21.10 -7.95
N THR A 22 -8.07 -22.28 -8.47
CA THR A 22 -6.66 -22.68 -8.65
C THR A 22 -6.05 -21.85 -9.76
N VAL A 23 -5.32 -20.79 -9.40
CA VAL A 23 -4.66 -19.89 -10.35
C VAL A 23 -3.22 -20.35 -10.55
N THR A 24 -3.03 -20.99 -11.71
CA THR A 24 -1.84 -20.99 -12.58
C THR A 24 -0.49 -21.48 -12.05
N SER A 25 -0.09 -22.64 -12.59
CA SER A 25 1.22 -22.93 -13.20
C SER A 25 2.39 -22.06 -12.73
N SER A 26 3.26 -22.69 -11.94
CA SER A 26 4.55 -22.21 -11.49
C SER A 26 5.48 -21.89 -12.67
N PHE A 27 5.42 -20.66 -13.17
CA PHE A 27 6.54 -20.07 -13.90
C PHE A 27 7.71 -19.91 -12.91
N LYS A 28 8.58 -20.93 -12.86
CA LYS A 28 9.90 -20.85 -12.22
C LYS A 28 10.73 -19.82 -12.99
N ARG A 29 10.54 -18.53 -12.71
CA ARG A 29 11.53 -17.52 -13.03
C ARG A 29 12.70 -17.76 -12.10
N THR A 30 13.75 -18.37 -12.64
CA THR A 30 15.07 -18.42 -12.01
C THR A 30 15.63 -17.00 -11.99
N PHE A 31 15.14 -16.18 -11.05
CA PHE A 31 15.87 -14.99 -10.65
C PHE A 31 17.19 -15.51 -10.06
N ARG A 32 18.29 -15.28 -10.78
CA ARG A 32 19.63 -15.43 -10.20
C ARG A 32 19.66 -14.44 -9.04
N ALA A 33 19.45 -14.95 -7.83
CA ALA A 33 19.65 -14.20 -6.62
C ALA A 33 21.14 -13.87 -6.59
N HIS A 34 21.48 -12.62 -6.90
CA HIS A 34 22.79 -12.12 -6.53
C HIS A 34 22.84 -12.17 -5.00
N ASP A 35 23.70 -13.05 -4.52
CA ASP A 35 23.94 -13.36 -3.11
C ASP A 35 24.60 -12.14 -2.44
N HIS A 36 23.81 -11.08 -2.23
CA HIS A 36 24.14 -10.06 -1.25
C HIS A 36 23.75 -10.64 0.10
N ALA A 37 24.69 -11.31 0.74
CA ALA A 37 24.55 -11.85 2.08
C ALA A 37 23.82 -10.86 3.01
N GLY A 38 22.53 -11.12 3.24
CA GLY A 38 21.82 -10.88 4.50
C GLY A 38 21.16 -9.53 4.79
N LYS A 39 21.31 -8.46 3.99
CA LYS A 39 20.66 -7.16 4.31
C LYS A 39 19.61 -6.78 3.28
N LYS A 40 18.32 -7.03 3.60
CA LYS A 40 17.20 -6.54 2.81
C LYS A 40 17.22 -5.00 2.83
N LEU A 41 17.44 -4.38 1.67
CA LEU A 41 17.27 -2.94 1.51
C LEU A 41 15.78 -2.61 1.53
N SER A 42 15.39 -1.70 2.40
CA SER A 42 14.05 -1.14 2.45
C SER A 42 14.02 0.21 1.72
N ARG A 43 12.91 0.49 1.03
CA ARG A 43 12.68 1.82 0.46
C ARG A 43 12.39 2.79 1.59
N CYS A 44 13.10 3.91 1.62
CA CYS A 44 12.80 4.98 2.55
C CYS A 44 11.55 5.74 2.10
N PRO A 45 10.58 5.97 2.99
CA PRO A 45 9.38 6.75 2.68
C PRO A 45 9.67 8.24 2.47
N LEU A 46 10.83 8.75 2.88
CA LEU A 46 11.09 10.18 2.81
C LEU A 46 11.92 10.54 1.56
N CYS A 47 13.04 9.84 1.33
CA CYS A 47 13.87 10.07 0.15
C CYS A 47 13.56 9.14 -1.05
N LEU A 48 12.62 8.18 -0.90
CA LEU A 48 12.23 7.17 -1.90
C LEU A 48 13.36 6.25 -2.40
N GLY A 49 14.55 6.36 -1.82
CA GLY A 49 15.72 5.58 -2.19
C GLY A 49 15.73 4.17 -1.60
N ILE A 50 16.40 3.25 -2.31
CA ILE A 50 16.65 1.87 -1.89
C ILE A 50 18.16 1.71 -1.67
N TYR A 51 18.64 2.18 -0.51
CA TYR A 51 20.05 2.10 -0.13
C TYR A 51 20.18 2.00 1.40
N LEU A 52 21.34 1.55 1.88
CA LEU A 52 21.60 1.35 3.30
C LEU A 52 21.60 2.69 4.05
N HIS A 53 20.57 2.94 4.84
CA HIS A 53 20.53 4.00 5.85
C HIS A 53 19.43 3.70 6.89
N ASN A 54 19.46 4.41 8.03
CA ASN A 54 18.38 4.31 9.00
C ASN A 54 17.15 5.09 8.50
N ILE A 55 16.13 4.37 8.06
CA ILE A 55 14.88 4.97 7.58
C ILE A 55 14.20 5.81 8.67
N LYS A 56 14.24 5.37 9.92
CA LYS A 56 13.58 6.06 11.04
C LYS A 56 14.19 7.44 11.33
N ASP A 57 15.47 7.59 11.02
CA ASP A 57 16.23 8.82 11.27
C ASP A 57 16.52 9.59 9.97
N CYS A 58 15.90 9.19 8.85
CA CYS A 58 16.09 9.88 7.59
C CYS A 58 15.49 11.30 7.68
N GLN A 59 16.33 12.31 7.46
CA GLN A 59 16.01 13.75 7.47
C GLN A 59 16.36 14.42 6.13
N ARG A 60 16.42 13.66 5.03
CA ARG A 60 16.73 14.25 3.73
C ARG A 60 15.64 15.22 3.28
N GLU A 61 16.03 16.35 2.75
CA GLU A 61 15.08 17.29 2.14
C GLU A 61 14.91 17.03 0.63
N THR A 62 15.66 16.06 0.10
CA THR A 62 15.65 15.66 -1.31
C THR A 62 15.45 14.16 -1.46
N LEU A 63 14.95 13.77 -2.63
CA LEU A 63 14.79 12.39 -3.04
C LEU A 63 16.15 11.71 -3.30
N TRP A 64 16.10 10.47 -3.78
CA TRP A 64 17.25 9.64 -4.10
C TRP A 64 18.18 10.24 -5.15
N ASP A 65 17.72 11.21 -5.94
CA ASP A 65 18.48 11.92 -6.97
C ASP A 65 19.28 13.12 -6.44
N ASN A 66 19.09 13.48 -5.16
CA ASN A 66 19.64 14.67 -4.50
C ASN A 66 19.27 16.00 -5.19
N LYS A 67 18.26 16.01 -6.06
CA LYS A 67 17.83 17.19 -6.83
C LYS A 67 16.37 17.52 -6.61
N THR A 68 15.52 16.50 -6.62
CA THR A 68 14.09 16.67 -6.43
C THR A 68 13.79 16.85 -4.93
N PRO A 69 13.08 17.90 -4.51
CA PRO A 69 12.66 18.06 -3.11
C PRO A 69 11.78 16.90 -2.66
N ALA A 70 12.01 16.43 -1.43
CA ALA A 70 11.09 15.49 -0.79
C ALA A 70 9.76 16.21 -0.50
N ARG A 71 8.64 15.58 -0.84
CA ARG A 71 7.31 16.13 -0.54
C ARG A 71 7.06 16.20 0.96
N CYS A 72 7.47 15.17 1.68
CA CYS A 72 7.26 15.04 3.12
C CYS A 72 8.56 15.22 3.89
N LYS A 73 8.45 15.69 5.12
CA LYS A 73 9.57 15.86 6.08
C LYS A 73 9.27 15.11 7.37
N ARG A 74 10.25 14.96 8.26
CA ARG A 74 9.98 14.52 9.63
C ARG A 74 9.75 15.72 10.53
N ASN A 75 8.75 15.64 11.40
CA ASN A 75 8.51 16.64 12.41
C ASN A 75 9.40 16.44 13.65
N ALA A 76 9.31 17.33 14.64
CA ALA A 76 10.07 17.25 15.88
C ALA A 76 9.82 15.96 16.70
N ARG A 77 8.68 15.30 16.47
CA ARG A 77 8.31 14.02 17.10
C ARG A 77 8.81 12.81 16.31
N GLY A 78 9.45 13.04 15.17
CA GLY A 78 9.94 11.99 14.27
C GLY A 78 8.85 11.39 13.39
N HIS A 79 7.65 11.95 13.32
CA HIS A 79 6.59 11.50 12.40
C HIS A 79 6.77 12.13 11.03
N LEU A 80 6.34 11.42 9.97
CA LEU A 80 6.28 12.02 8.63
C LEU A 80 5.15 13.06 8.60
N GLU A 81 5.43 14.20 8.01
CA GLU A 81 4.54 15.35 7.87
C GLU A 81 4.49 15.74 6.39
N ASN A 82 3.29 15.99 5.86
CA ASN A 82 3.10 16.48 4.51
C ASN A 82 3.37 18.01 4.41
N PRO A 83 3.35 18.61 3.20
CA PRO A 83 3.55 20.05 3.04
C PRO A 83 2.56 20.94 3.81
N ASP A 84 1.35 20.44 4.06
CA ASP A 84 0.28 21.14 4.79
C ASP A 84 0.45 21.06 6.31
N GLY A 85 1.48 20.37 6.80
CA GLY A 85 1.71 20.19 8.23
C GLY A 85 0.95 19.01 8.85
N LEU A 86 0.29 18.18 8.05
CA LEU A 86 -0.44 17.01 8.53
C LEU A 86 0.50 15.82 8.72
N GLU A 87 0.43 15.19 9.90
CA GLU A 87 1.13 13.92 10.13
C GLU A 87 0.54 12.81 9.24
N ILE A 88 1.40 12.07 8.55
CA ILE A 88 1.03 10.95 7.68
C ILE A 88 1.51 9.62 8.26
N CYS A 89 0.77 8.55 7.96
CA CYS A 89 1.02 7.24 8.52
C CYS A 89 2.29 6.63 7.92
N THR A 90 3.31 6.37 8.75
CA THR A 90 4.56 5.75 8.28
C THR A 90 4.35 4.31 7.83
N ASN A 91 3.45 3.56 8.49
CA ASN A 91 3.12 2.19 8.10
C ASN A 91 2.48 2.14 6.71
N TRP A 92 1.67 3.15 6.37
CA TRP A 92 1.09 3.30 5.04
C TRP A 92 2.16 3.40 3.94
N GLN A 93 3.29 4.05 4.22
CA GLN A 93 4.42 4.13 3.28
C GLN A 93 5.19 2.82 3.10
N THR A 94 4.98 1.83 3.98
CA THR A 94 5.64 0.53 3.86
C THR A 94 4.93 -0.34 2.84
N ARG A 95 5.65 -1.34 2.31
CA ARG A 95 5.06 -2.33 1.39
C ARG A 95 3.83 -3.05 1.97
N ASN A 96 3.80 -3.22 3.29
CA ASN A 96 2.70 -3.90 3.98
C ASN A 96 1.46 -2.99 4.13
N GLY A 97 1.63 -1.67 3.91
CA GLY A 97 0.60 -0.67 4.14
C GLY A 97 0.21 -0.55 5.62
N CYS A 98 -0.88 0.16 5.85
CA CYS A 98 -1.50 0.29 7.17
C CYS A 98 -2.87 -0.40 7.16
N THR A 99 -3.14 -1.26 8.15
CA THR A 99 -4.43 -1.93 8.34
C THR A 99 -5.35 -1.18 9.30
N HIS A 100 -4.88 -0.08 9.91
CA HIS A 100 -5.65 0.65 10.89
C HIS A 100 -6.73 1.48 10.19
N THR A 101 -7.97 1.32 10.63
CA THR A 101 -9.13 2.06 10.11
C THR A 101 -9.38 3.38 10.82
N LYS A 102 -8.63 3.68 11.89
CA LYS A 102 -8.84 4.86 12.74
C LYS A 102 -8.26 6.16 12.19
N HIS A 103 -7.46 6.13 11.12
CA HIS A 103 -6.81 7.32 10.56
C HIS A 103 -6.71 7.29 9.01
N PRO A 104 -7.82 7.09 8.29
CA PRO A 104 -7.79 7.01 6.82
C PRO A 104 -7.28 8.30 6.18
N ASN A 105 -7.47 9.45 6.83
CA ASN A 105 -6.98 10.75 6.40
C ASN A 105 -5.45 10.89 6.46
N MET A 106 -4.73 9.99 7.15
CA MET A 106 -3.26 9.97 7.20
C MET A 106 -2.65 9.02 6.16
N HIS A 107 -3.46 8.35 5.35
CA HIS A 107 -3.02 7.41 4.29
C HIS A 107 -2.74 8.16 2.98
N GLU A 108 -1.78 9.08 3.02
CA GLU A 108 -1.31 9.84 1.86
C GLU A 108 0.05 9.31 1.42
N CYS A 109 0.37 9.26 0.13
CA CYS A 109 1.72 8.90 -0.32
C CYS A 109 2.68 10.09 -0.18
N SER A 110 3.85 9.85 0.40
CA SER A 110 4.98 10.77 0.33
C SER A 110 5.51 10.92 -1.09
#